data_AF-A0A482CY19-F1
#
_entry.id   AF-A0A482CY19-F1
#
_cell.length_a   1.000
_cell.length_b   1.000
_cell.length_c   1.000
_cell.angle_alpha   90.00
_cell.angle_beta   90.00
_cell.angle_gamma   90.00
#
_symmetry.space_group_name_H-M   'P 1'
#
loop_
_entity.id
_entity.type
_entity.pdbx_description
1 polymer ?
#
loop_
_entity_poly.entity_id
_entity_poly.type
_entity_poly.pdbx_seq_one_letter_code
_entity_poly.pdbx_strand_id
1 'polypeptide(L)'
;GNISTDNNGGAVGTGVDGLIKGIKSIVDVVLGAKEGNAEAGDNKKAEDGNTARNNDGAGKLFDGSTGAAADDKKAAADAAKAVGAVTGADILKAMVKDNGDAAKLAKNSAGIAASGVAAPKDAVMAGGIALRAMAKGGKFANGSNAA
;
A
#
# COMPACT_ATOMS: atom_id res chain seq x y z
N GLY A 1 2.47 4.00 -10.46
CA GLY A 1 2.72 2.53 -10.54
C GLY A 1 1.89 1.94 -11.65
N ASN A 2 2.04 0.64 -11.96
CA ASN A 2 1.25 -0.02 -12.99
C ASN A 2 -0.18 -0.23 -12.52
N ILE A 3 -1.16 0.08 -13.37
CA ILE A 3 -2.59 -0.13 -13.09
C ILE A 3 -3.06 -1.35 -13.89
N SER A 4 -4.04 -2.09 -13.35
CA SER A 4 -4.73 -3.15 -14.06
C SER A 4 -5.56 -2.59 -15.23
N THR A 5 -6.00 -3.46 -16.14
CA THR A 5 -7.06 -3.10 -17.10
C THR A 5 -8.34 -2.68 -16.37
N ASP A 6 -9.20 -1.95 -17.06
CA ASP A 6 -10.43 -1.37 -16.51
C ASP A 6 -11.28 -2.40 -15.77
N ASN A 7 -11.82 -1.96 -14.63
CA ASN A 7 -12.70 -2.74 -13.76
C ASN A 7 -12.15 -4.11 -13.35
N ASN A 8 -10.82 -4.22 -13.16
CA ASN A 8 -10.16 -5.47 -12.78
C ASN A 8 -9.28 -5.33 -11.53
N GLY A 9 -9.15 -6.43 -10.79
CA GLY A 9 -8.29 -6.54 -9.62
C GLY A 9 -6.80 -6.29 -9.92
N GLY A 10 -6.07 -5.86 -8.90
CA GLY A 10 -4.62 -5.71 -8.94
C GLY A 10 -3.89 -7.06 -8.97
N ALA A 11 -2.64 -7.05 -9.41
CA ALA A 11 -1.78 -8.24 -9.45
C ALA A 11 -0.66 -8.09 -8.43
N VAL A 12 -0.42 -9.11 -7.60
CA VAL A 12 0.66 -9.09 -6.58
C VAL A 12 2.03 -8.95 -7.24
N GLY A 13 2.19 -9.54 -8.41
CA GLY A 13 3.49 -9.73 -9.03
C GLY A 13 4.28 -10.83 -8.34
N THR A 14 5.59 -10.84 -8.59
CA THR A 14 6.52 -11.85 -8.08
C THR A 14 7.67 -11.21 -7.31
N GLY A 15 8.26 -11.96 -6.38
CA GLY A 15 9.48 -11.55 -5.68
C GLY A 15 9.32 -10.59 -4.50
N VAL A 16 8.08 -10.34 -4.03
CA VAL A 16 7.82 -9.41 -2.90
C VAL A 16 8.65 -9.77 -1.66
N ASP A 17 8.73 -11.06 -1.31
CA ASP A 17 9.54 -11.52 -0.17
C ASP A 17 11.05 -11.27 -0.34
N GLY A 18 11.58 -11.50 -1.54
CA GLY A 18 12.98 -11.22 -1.83
C GLY A 18 13.29 -9.73 -1.76
N LEU A 19 12.38 -8.90 -2.27
CA LEU A 19 12.47 -7.45 -2.20
C LEU A 19 12.50 -6.95 -0.75
N ILE A 20 11.56 -7.41 0.08
CA ILE A 20 11.51 -7.05 1.51
C ILE A 20 12.83 -7.42 2.21
N LYS A 21 13.33 -8.65 2.00
CA LYS A 21 14.58 -9.12 2.61
C LYS A 21 15.79 -8.31 2.16
N GLY A 22 15.91 -8.05 0.86
CA GLY A 22 16.99 -7.23 0.32
C GLY A 22 16.98 -5.81 0.88
N ILE A 23 15.82 -5.15 0.89
CA ILE A 23 15.68 -3.80 1.46
C ILE A 23 16.00 -3.80 2.95
N LYS A 24 15.52 -4.82 3.70
CA LYS A 24 15.81 -4.96 5.14
C LYS A 24 17.31 -4.98 5.41
N SER A 25 18.09 -5.77 4.67
CA SER A 25 19.55 -5.82 4.85
C SER A 25 20.24 -4.47 4.63
N ILE A 26 19.71 -3.61 3.75
CA ILE A 26 20.24 -2.26 3.53
C ILE A 26 19.78 -1.32 4.65
N VAL A 27 18.50 -1.35 4.99
CA VAL A 27 17.89 -0.49 6.03
C VAL A 27 18.53 -0.72 7.39
N ASP A 28 18.83 -1.96 7.75
CA ASP A 28 19.45 -2.32 9.04
C ASP A 28 20.87 -1.75 9.20
N VAL A 29 21.55 -1.43 8.09
CA VAL A 29 22.90 -0.84 8.10
C VAL A 29 22.85 0.68 7.95
N VAL A 30 21.93 1.20 7.14
CA VAL A 30 21.91 2.63 6.73
C VAL A 30 21.07 3.49 7.66
N LEU A 31 19.90 3.03 8.09
CA LEU A 31 19.01 3.83 8.94
C LEU A 31 19.37 3.65 10.41
N GLY A 32 19.50 4.76 11.13
CA GLY A 32 19.64 4.73 12.58
C GLY A 32 18.45 4.03 13.26
N ALA A 33 18.66 3.51 14.46
CA ALA A 33 17.63 2.79 15.21
C ALA A 33 16.35 3.63 15.50
N LYS A 34 16.49 4.96 15.52
CA LYS A 34 15.40 5.92 15.77
C LYS A 34 14.91 6.62 14.50
N GLU A 35 15.48 6.30 13.34
CA GLU A 35 15.15 6.96 12.07
C GLU A 35 13.92 6.31 11.44
N GLY A 36 12.90 7.12 11.17
CA GLY A 36 11.61 6.68 10.65
C GLY A 36 10.74 5.89 11.63
N ASN A 37 9.46 5.77 11.30
CA ASN A 37 8.46 5.05 12.05
C ASN A 37 7.50 4.34 11.09
N ALA A 38 7.44 3.00 11.17
CA ALA A 38 6.55 2.18 10.35
C ALA A 38 5.05 2.51 10.53
N GLU A 39 4.71 3.19 11.62
CA GLU A 39 3.35 3.61 11.99
C GLU A 39 3.20 5.15 11.94
N ALA A 40 4.00 5.84 11.14
CA ALA A 40 3.90 7.28 10.94
C ALA A 40 2.61 7.67 10.18
N GLY A 41 2.19 8.92 10.41
CA GLY A 41 0.96 9.48 9.88
C GLY A 41 -0.30 9.01 10.61
N ASP A 42 -1.44 9.32 9.99
CA ASP A 42 -2.77 8.96 10.49
C ASP A 42 -3.40 7.85 9.63
N ASN A 43 -4.56 7.37 10.06
CA ASN A 43 -5.32 6.36 9.32
C ASN A 43 -6.50 6.94 8.55
N LYS A 44 -6.57 8.27 8.39
CA LYS A 44 -7.74 8.97 7.86
C LYS A 44 -7.73 8.93 6.34
N LYS A 45 -8.87 8.64 5.72
CA LYS A 45 -8.97 8.68 4.25
C LYS A 45 -9.04 10.12 3.75
N ALA A 46 -8.45 10.38 2.58
CA ALA A 46 -8.42 11.71 1.98
C ALA A 46 -9.81 12.29 1.64
N GLU A 47 -10.81 11.44 1.43
CA GLU A 47 -12.17 11.86 1.03
C GLU A 47 -12.80 12.85 2.02
N ASP A 48 -12.65 12.59 3.31
CA ASP A 48 -13.25 13.40 4.39
C ASP A 48 -12.22 13.90 5.42
N GLY A 49 -10.98 13.38 5.39
CA GLY A 49 -9.91 13.74 6.32
C GLY A 49 -10.15 13.30 7.77
N ASN A 50 -11.19 12.51 8.06
CA ASN A 50 -11.63 12.23 9.43
C ASN A 50 -11.95 10.75 9.71
N THR A 51 -12.51 10.03 8.74
CA THR A 51 -12.85 8.62 8.93
C THR A 51 -11.64 7.73 8.63
N ALA A 52 -11.50 6.66 9.40
CA ALA A 52 -10.40 5.73 9.18
C ALA A 52 -10.60 4.93 7.90
N ARG A 53 -9.50 4.54 7.25
CA ARG A 53 -9.50 3.55 6.18
C ARG A 53 -10.09 2.24 6.70
N ASN A 54 -11.05 1.67 6.00
CA ASN A 54 -11.64 0.37 6.35
C ASN A 54 -12.01 -0.37 5.08
N ASN A 55 -11.01 -1.04 4.48
CA ASN A 55 -11.15 -1.71 3.18
C ASN A 55 -11.62 -0.75 2.05
N ASP A 56 -11.43 0.54 2.25
CA ASP A 56 -11.76 1.65 1.36
C ASP A 56 -10.52 2.55 1.16
N GLY A 57 -10.71 3.72 0.55
CA GLY A 57 -9.61 4.65 0.25
C GLY A 57 -8.50 3.94 -0.54
N ALA A 58 -7.25 4.22 -0.19
CA ALA A 58 -6.08 3.63 -0.84
C ALA A 58 -6.03 2.09 -0.70
N GLY A 59 -6.76 1.50 0.26
CA GLY A 59 -6.88 0.05 0.41
C GLY A 59 -7.45 -0.61 -0.86
N LYS A 60 -8.37 0.07 -1.56
CA LYS A 60 -8.98 -0.44 -2.81
C LYS A 60 -7.96 -0.69 -3.92
N LEU A 61 -6.82 0.00 -3.92
CA LEU A 61 -5.76 -0.25 -4.90
C LEU A 61 -5.12 -1.64 -4.74
N PHE A 62 -5.28 -2.28 -3.58
CA PHE A 62 -4.79 -3.62 -3.29
C PHE A 62 -5.87 -4.70 -3.42
N ASP A 63 -7.06 -4.36 -3.89
CA ASP A 63 -8.07 -5.36 -4.19
C ASP A 63 -7.63 -6.23 -5.36
N GLY A 64 -7.36 -7.52 -5.12
CA GLY A 64 -6.88 -8.44 -6.13
C GLY A 64 -7.99 -9.17 -6.89
N SER A 65 -9.26 -8.92 -6.56
CA SER A 65 -10.40 -9.67 -7.10
C SER A 65 -11.34 -8.77 -7.89
N THR A 66 -12.07 -7.87 -7.22
CA THR A 66 -13.15 -7.09 -7.83
C THR A 66 -12.69 -5.76 -8.39
N GLY A 67 -11.46 -5.33 -8.06
CA GLY A 67 -10.95 -4.03 -8.45
C GLY A 67 -11.39 -2.90 -7.51
N ALA A 68 -11.14 -1.65 -7.93
CA ALA A 68 -11.48 -0.46 -7.15
C ALA A 68 -12.91 0.06 -7.42
N ALA A 69 -13.64 -0.52 -8.39
CA ALA A 69 -14.99 -0.13 -8.78
C ALA A 69 -15.13 1.40 -8.98
N ALA A 70 -16.18 2.03 -8.45
CA ALA A 70 -16.39 3.48 -8.56
C ALA A 70 -15.49 4.31 -7.62
N ASP A 71 -14.69 3.67 -6.75
CA ASP A 71 -13.83 4.34 -5.77
C ASP A 71 -12.40 4.61 -6.30
N ASP A 72 -12.09 4.27 -7.54
CA ASP A 72 -10.77 4.46 -8.17
C ASP A 72 -10.14 5.84 -7.94
N LYS A 73 -10.87 6.92 -8.22
CA LYS A 73 -10.38 8.30 -8.04
C LYS A 73 -10.13 8.62 -6.56
N LYS A 74 -11.01 8.15 -5.67
CA LYS A 74 -10.88 8.32 -4.21
C LYS A 74 -9.68 7.54 -3.68
N ALA A 75 -9.50 6.31 -4.17
CA ALA A 75 -8.40 5.43 -3.80
C ALA A 75 -7.05 5.99 -4.24
N ALA A 76 -6.97 6.52 -5.47
CA ALA A 76 -5.78 7.19 -5.97
C ALA A 76 -5.44 8.46 -5.18
N ALA A 77 -6.45 9.30 -4.88
CA ALA A 77 -6.25 10.51 -4.09
C ALA A 77 -5.76 10.19 -2.67
N ASP A 78 -6.35 9.19 -2.02
CA ASP A 78 -5.93 8.75 -0.69
C ASP A 78 -4.53 8.10 -0.69
N ALA A 79 -4.16 7.42 -1.78
CA ALA A 79 -2.81 6.88 -1.93
C ALA A 79 -1.78 7.99 -2.05
N ALA A 80 -2.09 9.06 -2.81
CA ALA A 80 -1.24 10.24 -2.91
C ALA A 80 -1.12 10.96 -1.55
N LYS A 81 -2.22 11.08 -0.78
CA LYS A 81 -2.18 11.61 0.58
C LYS A 81 -1.24 10.78 1.46
N ALA A 82 -1.43 9.45 1.50
CA ALA A 82 -0.65 8.57 2.35
C ALA A 82 0.86 8.68 2.06
N VAL A 83 1.26 8.73 0.79
CA VAL A 83 2.67 8.91 0.39
C VAL A 83 3.18 10.31 0.75
N GLY A 84 2.36 11.35 0.58
CA GLY A 84 2.75 12.74 0.88
C GLY A 84 2.81 13.08 2.37
N ALA A 85 2.15 12.28 3.23
CA ALA A 85 2.08 12.51 4.68
C ALA A 85 3.27 11.92 5.46
N VAL A 86 4.17 11.19 4.81
CA VAL A 86 5.25 10.43 5.46
C VAL A 86 6.61 10.68 4.80
N THR A 87 7.69 10.36 5.52
CA THR A 87 9.06 10.47 5.00
C THR A 87 9.51 9.17 4.32
N GLY A 88 10.59 9.25 3.53
CA GLY A 88 11.21 8.06 2.94
C GLY A 88 11.67 7.03 3.99
N ALA A 89 12.13 7.48 5.17
CA ALA A 89 12.51 6.58 6.25
C ALA A 89 11.31 5.83 6.84
N ASP A 90 10.15 6.49 6.99
CA ASP A 90 8.91 5.87 7.44
C ASP A 90 8.45 4.78 6.47
N ILE A 91 8.49 5.08 5.16
CA ILE A 91 8.16 4.13 4.09
C ILE A 91 9.08 2.91 4.17
N LEU A 92 10.40 3.13 4.24
CA LEU A 92 11.37 2.04 4.33
C LEU A 92 11.14 1.18 5.59
N LYS A 93 10.90 1.79 6.75
CA LYS A 93 10.59 1.05 7.99
C LYS A 93 9.29 0.26 7.88
N ALA A 94 8.25 0.81 7.25
CA ALA A 94 6.99 0.10 7.03
C ALA A 94 7.16 -1.11 6.09
N MET A 95 7.95 -0.97 5.03
CA MET A 95 8.22 -2.04 4.06
C MET A 95 8.93 -3.25 4.67
N VAL A 96 9.87 -3.01 5.59
CA VAL A 96 10.74 -4.05 6.16
C VAL A 96 10.26 -4.57 7.51
N LYS A 97 9.13 -4.05 8.01
CA LYS A 97 8.53 -4.50 9.26
C LYS A 97 8.15 -5.97 9.16
N ASP A 98 8.67 -6.77 10.09
CA ASP A 98 8.39 -8.20 10.14
C ASP A 98 6.89 -8.44 10.35
N ASN A 99 6.30 -9.27 9.48
CA ASN A 99 4.85 -9.51 9.42
C ASN A 99 4.01 -8.21 9.35
N GLY A 100 4.60 -7.14 8.82
CA GLY A 100 3.98 -5.83 8.72
C GLY A 100 2.82 -5.79 7.72
N ASP A 101 1.86 -4.92 8.00
CA ASP A 101 0.65 -4.78 7.20
C ASP A 101 0.93 -4.26 5.77
N ALA A 102 2.03 -3.51 5.58
CA ALA A 102 2.49 -3.11 4.25
C ALA A 102 2.75 -4.32 3.34
N ALA A 103 3.40 -5.36 3.89
CA ALA A 103 3.67 -6.60 3.17
C ALA A 103 2.37 -7.38 2.90
N LYS A 104 1.43 -7.41 3.85
CA LYS A 104 0.12 -8.06 3.67
C LYS A 104 -0.68 -7.40 2.54
N LEU A 105 -0.76 -6.07 2.52
CA LEU A 105 -1.38 -5.30 1.43
C LEU A 105 -0.70 -5.61 0.08
N ALA A 106 0.63 -5.52 0.04
CA ALA A 106 1.38 -5.76 -1.18
C ALA A 106 1.22 -7.20 -1.72
N LYS A 107 0.92 -8.18 -0.85
CA LYS A 107 0.71 -9.59 -1.20
C LYS A 107 -0.75 -10.00 -1.35
N ASN A 108 -1.70 -9.10 -1.14
CA ASN A 108 -3.11 -9.43 -1.25
C ASN A 108 -3.50 -9.70 -2.71
N SER A 109 -3.94 -10.93 -3.00
CA SER A 109 -4.50 -11.36 -4.29
C SER A 109 -6.01 -11.56 -4.26
N ALA A 110 -6.62 -11.55 -3.08
CA ALA A 110 -8.07 -11.66 -2.91
C ALA A 110 -8.72 -10.27 -2.80
N GLY A 111 -10.02 -10.22 -2.53
CA GLY A 111 -10.69 -8.96 -2.19
C GLY A 111 -10.03 -8.29 -0.98
N ILE A 112 -10.03 -6.95 -0.92
CA ILE A 112 -9.26 -6.21 0.09
C ILE A 112 -9.57 -6.59 1.55
N ALA A 113 -10.82 -6.99 1.84
CA ALA A 113 -11.22 -7.45 3.17
C ALA A 113 -10.45 -8.71 3.64
N ALA A 114 -9.96 -9.54 2.72
CA ALA A 114 -9.18 -10.73 3.02
C ALA A 114 -7.71 -10.41 3.35
N SER A 115 -7.26 -9.17 3.18
CA SER A 115 -5.90 -8.76 3.56
C SER A 115 -5.66 -8.82 5.08
N GLY A 116 -6.74 -8.74 5.88
CA GLY A 116 -6.67 -8.70 7.34
C GLY A 116 -6.06 -7.41 7.90
N VAL A 117 -5.92 -6.36 7.07
CA VAL A 117 -5.34 -5.08 7.47
C VAL A 117 -6.46 -4.09 7.80
N ALA A 118 -6.60 -3.74 9.07
CA ALA A 118 -7.63 -2.81 9.54
C ALA A 118 -7.02 -1.42 9.80
N ALA A 119 -7.63 -0.37 9.26
CA ALA A 119 -7.24 1.03 9.50
C ALA A 119 -5.74 1.32 9.34
N PRO A 120 -5.12 0.95 8.20
CA PRO A 120 -3.70 1.18 7.97
C PRO A 120 -3.38 2.67 8.00
N LYS A 121 -2.29 3.00 8.68
CA LYS A 121 -1.73 4.35 8.70
C LYS A 121 -1.04 4.70 7.39
N ASP A 122 -0.75 5.98 7.19
CA ASP A 122 -0.12 6.50 5.98
C ASP A 122 1.19 5.79 5.64
N ALA A 123 2.06 5.51 6.62
CA ALA A 123 3.33 4.80 6.38
C ALA A 123 3.11 3.35 5.91
N VAL A 124 2.15 2.66 6.51
CA VAL A 124 1.77 1.28 6.12
C VAL A 124 1.24 1.27 4.68
N MET A 125 0.37 2.23 4.34
CA MET A 125 -0.16 2.37 2.99
C MET A 125 0.93 2.70 1.98
N ALA A 126 1.77 3.68 2.26
CA ALA A 126 2.88 4.08 1.40
C ALA A 126 3.90 2.94 1.21
N GLY A 127 4.23 2.20 2.28
CA GLY A 127 5.09 1.02 2.21
C GLY A 127 4.49 -0.10 1.36
N GLY A 128 3.19 -0.37 1.51
CA GLY A 128 2.47 -1.33 0.67
C GLY A 128 2.46 -0.92 -0.80
N ILE A 129 2.25 0.38 -1.07
CA ILE A 129 2.24 0.95 -2.42
C ILE A 129 3.63 0.77 -3.05
N ALA A 130 4.68 1.14 -2.32
CA ALA A 130 6.06 1.00 -2.78
C ALA A 130 6.39 -0.47 -3.11
N LEU A 131 6.07 -1.41 -2.21
CA LEU A 131 6.29 -2.84 -2.44
C LEU A 131 5.55 -3.36 -3.68
N ARG A 132 4.25 -3.05 -3.82
CA ARG A 132 3.46 -3.48 -4.98
C ARG A 132 3.97 -2.87 -6.28
N ALA A 133 4.43 -1.61 -6.25
CA ALA A 133 4.96 -0.93 -7.43
C ALA A 133 6.33 -1.47 -7.87
N MET A 134 7.17 -1.90 -6.93
CA MET A 134 8.49 -2.48 -7.22
C MET A 134 8.45 -3.97 -7.55
N ALA A 135 7.41 -4.69 -7.10
CA ALA A 135 7.24 -6.11 -7.41
C ALA A 135 7.16 -6.34 -8.92
N LYS A 136 7.85 -7.37 -9.42
CA LYS A 136 7.84 -7.68 -10.85
C LYS A 136 6.45 -8.11 -11.29
N GLY A 137 5.85 -7.35 -12.20
CA GLY A 137 4.47 -7.57 -12.63
C GLY A 137 3.41 -7.12 -11.62
N GLY A 138 3.82 -6.42 -10.56
CA GLY A 138 2.89 -5.81 -9.60
C GLY A 138 2.02 -4.76 -10.28
N LYS A 139 0.72 -4.80 -9.99
CA LYS A 139 -0.30 -3.87 -10.50
C LYS A 139 -1.27 -3.50 -9.39
N PHE A 140 -1.73 -2.26 -9.41
CA PHE A 140 -2.85 -1.81 -8.59
C PHE A 140 -4.18 -2.11 -9.29
N ALA A 141 -5.20 -2.32 -8.48
CA ALA A 141 -6.59 -2.44 -8.94
C ALA A 141 -7.02 -1.22 -9.75
N ASN A 142 -7.88 -1.46 -10.73
CA ASN A 142 -8.52 -0.40 -11.50
C ASN A 142 -10.03 -0.36 -11.21
N GLY A 143 -10.65 0.77 -11.46
CA GLY A 143 -12.08 0.99 -11.35
C GLY A 143 -12.77 1.19 -12.69
N SER A 144 -13.99 1.70 -12.62
CA SER A 144 -14.85 1.96 -13.79
C SER A 144 -14.80 3.41 -14.28
N ASN A 145 -14.12 4.32 -13.57
CA ASN A 145 -14.03 5.74 -13.88
C ASN A 145 -12.62 6.18 -14.30
N ALA A 146 -11.76 5.22 -14.65
CA ALA A 146 -10.35 5.45 -14.96
C ALA A 146 -10.07 6.02 -16.37
N ALA A 147 -11.13 6.33 -17.13
CA ALA A 147 -11.09 7.04 -18.40
C ALA A 147 -11.07 8.57 -18.24
#